data_AF-A0A7K6HAE3-F1
#
_entry.id   AF-A0A7K6HAE3-F1
#
_cell.length_a   1.000
_cell.length_b   1.000
_cell.length_c   1.000
_cell.angle_alpha   90.00
_cell.angle_beta   90.00
_cell.angle_gamma   90.00
#
_symmetry.space_group_name_H-M   'P 1'
#
loop_
_entity.id
_entity.type
_entity.pdbx_description
1 polymer ?
#
loop_
_entity_poly.entity_id
_entity_poly.type
_entity_poly.pdbx_seq_one_letter_code
_entity_poly.pdbx_strand_id
1 'polypeptide(L)' 'SRLSPEYPRDVPLLRAARSVCRSGASPGLWVESLYQGAVFQLRRGDQLAATTTAGRYLDLHGAGQAYF' A
#
# COMPACT_ATOMS: atom_id res chain seq x y z
N SER A 1 5.27 5.85 -0.25
CA SER A 1 6.67 6.30 -0.14
C SER A 1 6.75 7.76 -0.58
N ARG A 2 7.91 8.39 -0.35
CA ARG A 2 8.21 9.78 -0.71
C ARG A 2 9.49 9.81 -1.51
N LEU A 3 9.44 10.47 -2.67
CA LEU A 3 10.60 10.86 -3.45
C LEU A 3 10.76 12.38 -3.35
N SER A 4 11.94 12.86 -2.95
CA SER A 4 12.22 14.28 -2.80
C SER A 4 13.28 14.76 -3.79
N PRO A 5 13.17 15.98 -4.37
CA PRO A 5 14.25 16.54 -5.18
C PRO A 5 15.56 16.69 -4.41
N GLU A 6 15.49 16.98 -3.11
CA GLU A 6 16.67 17.15 -2.24
C GLU A 6 17.31 15.80 -1.82
N TYR A 7 16.53 14.73 -1.90
CA TYR A 7 16.97 13.37 -1.60
C TYR A 7 16.34 12.41 -2.63
N PRO A 8 16.96 12.24 -3.82
CA PRO A 8 16.38 11.55 -4.97
C PRO A 8 16.44 10.02 -4.80
N ARG A 9 15.91 9.53 -3.69
CA ARG A 9 15.70 8.13 -3.37
C ARG A 9 14.29 7.97 -2.84
N ASP A 10 13.66 6.86 -3.19
CA ASP A 10 12.35 6.53 -2.67
C ASP A 10 12.46 6.08 -1.20
N VAL A 11 11.78 6.81 -0.30
CA VAL A 11 11.81 6.56 1.14
C VAL A 11 10.42 6.08 1.61
N PRO A 12 10.30 4.93 2.29
CA PRO A 12 9.01 4.49 2.82
C PRO A 12 8.57 5.41 3.97
N LEU A 13 7.41 6.06 3.81
CA LEU A 13 6.73 6.80 4.89
C LEU A 13 5.88 5.88 5.76
N LEU A 14 5.08 5.04 5.09
CA LEU A 14 4.22 4.03 5.69
C LEU A 14 4.48 2.71 4.96
N ARG A 15 4.53 1.61 5.71
CA ARG A 15 4.69 0.26 5.17
C ARG A 15 3.98 -0.74 6.07
N ALA A 16 3.31 -1.69 5.46
CA ALA A 16 2.62 -2.78 6.16
C ALA A 16 2.77 -4.06 5.34
N ALA A 17 2.60 -5.21 6.01
CA ALA A 17 2.62 -6.52 5.39
C ALA A 17 1.50 -7.39 6.01
N ARG A 18 0.97 -8.31 5.21
CA ARG A 18 -0.08 -9.26 5.61
C ARG A 18 0.24 -10.65 5.07
N SER A 19 -0.07 -11.67 5.85
CA SER A 19 -0.03 -13.07 5.46
C SER A 19 -1.47 -13.59 5.36
N VAL A 20 -1.96 -13.76 4.13
CA VAL A 20 -3.37 -14.12 3.87
C VAL A 20 -3.59 -15.62 3.67
N CYS A 21 -2.58 -16.35 3.19
CA CYS A 21 -2.66 -17.81 3.00
C CYS A 21 -2.22 -18.54 4.26
N ARG A 22 -3.09 -19.38 4.84
CA ARG A 22 -2.71 -20.30 5.92
C ARG A 22 -2.45 -21.69 5.35
N SER A 23 -1.33 -22.30 5.76
CA SER A 23 -1.04 -23.70 5.43
C SER A 23 -2.14 -24.61 5.98
N GLY A 24 -2.65 -25.53 5.16
CA GLY A 24 -3.70 -26.48 5.54
C GLY A 24 -5.12 -25.90 5.61
N ALA A 25 -5.33 -24.64 5.21
CA ALA A 25 -6.68 -24.09 5.10
C ALA A 25 -7.39 -24.63 3.84
N SER A 26 -8.67 -25.00 4.00
CA SER A 26 -9.51 -25.38 2.85
C SER A 26 -9.53 -24.26 1.81
N PRO A 27 -9.50 -24.59 0.51
CA PRO A 27 -9.57 -23.59 -0.55
C PRO A 27 -10.88 -22.80 -0.42
N GLY A 28 -10.74 -21.51 -0.13
CA GLY A 28 -11.85 -20.59 0.07
C GLY A 28 -11.45 -19.19 -0.37
N LEU A 29 -12.45 -18.38 -0.73
CA LEU A 29 -12.25 -16.96 -1.00
C LEU A 29 -11.77 -16.28 0.29
N TRP A 30 -10.69 -15.52 0.18
CA TRP A 30 -10.21 -14.64 1.24
C TRP A 30 -10.28 -13.20 0.75
N VAL A 31 -10.55 -12.28 1.68
CA VAL A 31 -10.53 -10.84 1.45
C VAL A 31 -9.85 -10.21 2.67
N GLU A 32 -8.89 -9.31 2.43
CA GLU A 32 -8.16 -8.61 3.48
C GLU A 32 -8.03 -7.13 3.07
N SER A 33 -8.45 -6.22 3.96
CA SER A 33 -8.29 -4.78 3.78
C SER A 33 -7.02 -4.27 4.46
N LEU A 34 -6.39 -3.25 3.89
CA LEU A 34 -5.22 -2.60 4.50
C LEU A 34 -5.39 -1.09 4.43
N TYR A 35 -5.29 -0.43 5.58
CA TYR A 35 -5.35 1.02 5.70
C TYR A 35 -4.06 1.56 6.28
N GLN A 36 -3.56 2.67 5.73
CA GLN A 36 -2.42 3.41 6.26
C GLN A 36 -2.72 4.91 6.19
N GLY A 37 -2.49 5.62 7.28
CA GLY A 37 -2.67 7.07 7.35
C GLY A 37 -1.85 7.66 8.49
N ALA A 38 -1.18 8.77 8.21
CA ALA A 38 -0.45 9.57 9.19
C ALA A 38 -0.17 10.96 8.61
N VAL A 39 0.18 11.90 9.46
CA VAL A 39 0.59 13.26 9.06
C VAL A 39 2.12 13.30 8.95
N PHE A 40 2.63 13.79 7.83
CA PHE A 40 4.07 14.01 7.61
C PHE A 40 4.29 15.44 7.16
N GLN A 41 5.39 16.05 7.62
CA GLN A 41 5.88 17.27 7.01
C GLN A 41 6.53 16.95 5.66
N LEU A 42 6.06 17.60 4.61
CA LEU A 42 6.55 17.47 3.24
C LEU A 42 7.14 18.79 2.76
N ARG A 43 8.01 18.72 1.76
CA ARG A 43 8.57 19.88 1.08
C ARG A 43 7.92 20.06 -0.29
N ARG A 44 7.98 21.29 -0.81
CA ARG A 44 7.53 21.60 -2.16
C ARG A 44 8.28 20.71 -3.16
N GLY A 45 7.55 20.01 -4.01
CA GLY A 45 8.11 19.12 -5.03
C GLY A 45 8.33 17.68 -4.58
N ASP A 46 8.07 17.35 -3.29
CA ASP A 46 8.01 15.96 -2.87
C ASP A 46 6.87 15.23 -3.62
N GLN A 47 7.18 14.05 -4.14
CA GLN A 47 6.22 13.16 -4.80
C GLN A 47 5.87 12.02 -3.85
N LEU A 48 4.58 11.68 -3.77
CA LEU A 48 4.09 10.57 -2.96
C LEU A 48 3.58 9.44 -3.85
N ALA A 49 3.85 8.21 -3.44
CA ALA A 49 3.34 7.02 -4.13
C ALA A 49 2.81 5.99 -3.12
N ALA A 50 1.66 5.39 -3.40
CA ALA A 50 1.20 4.18 -2.73
C ALA A 50 1.44 2.99 -3.65
N THR A 51 2.25 2.03 -3.22
CA THR A 51 2.65 0.87 -4.04
C THR A 51 2.46 -0.44 -3.28
N THR A 52 2.20 -1.52 -4.03
CA THR A 52 2.09 -2.88 -3.49
C THR A 52 2.83 -3.86 -4.38
N THR A 53 3.50 -4.84 -3.79
CA THR A 53 4.09 -5.97 -4.51
C THR A 53 3.06 -7.03 -4.90
N ALA A 54 1.84 -6.92 -4.36
CA ALA A 54 0.75 -7.88 -4.48
C ALA A 54 -0.36 -7.40 -5.42
N GLY A 55 -0.04 -6.53 -6.40
CA GLY A 55 -1.04 -5.84 -7.25
C GLY A 55 -2.02 -6.78 -7.96
N ARG A 56 -1.61 -8.01 -8.28
CA ARG A 56 -2.47 -9.04 -8.88
C ARG A 56 -3.64 -9.52 -7.99
N TYR A 57 -3.63 -9.18 -6.70
CA TYR A 57 -4.65 -9.55 -5.73
C TYR A 57 -5.55 -8.37 -5.30
N LEU A 58 -5.40 -7.21 -5.94
CA LEU A 58 -6.28 -6.08 -5.66
C LEU A 58 -7.67 -6.36 -6.22
N ASP A 59 -8.69 -6.25 -5.37
CA ASP A 59 -10.08 -6.15 -5.80
C ASP A 59 -10.38 -4.69 -6.16
N LEU A 60 -10.65 -4.44 -7.45
CA LEU A 60 -10.97 -3.12 -8.01
C LEU A 60 -12.39 -3.07 -8.58
N HIS A 61 -13.21 -4.09 -8.33
CA HIS A 61 -14.55 -4.18 -8.89
C HIS A 61 -15.55 -3.27 -8.16
N GLY A 62 -15.29 -2.93 -6.89
CA GLY A 62 -16.11 -2.01 -6.09
C GLY A 62 -15.50 -0.61 -5.97
N ALA A 63 -16.35 0.42 -6.06
CA ALA A 63 -15.93 1.79 -5.78
C ALA A 63 -15.46 1.93 -4.31
N GLY A 64 -14.32 2.59 -4.10
CA GLY A 64 -13.79 2.89 -2.77
C GLY A 64 -13.03 1.75 -2.07
N GLN A 65 -12.77 0.62 -2.74
CA GLN A 65 -11.99 -0.48 -2.16
C GLN A 65 -10.47 -0.21 -2.15
N ALA A 66 -9.97 0.55 -3.13
CA ALA A 66 -8.58 0.96 -3.23
C ALA A 66 -8.49 2.45 -3.56
N TYR A 67 -7.77 3.20 -2.74
CA TYR A 67 -7.60 4.65 -2.88
C TYR A 67 -6.28 5.08 -2.25
N PHE A 68 -5.80 6.25 -2.66
CA PHE A 68 -4.67 6.95 -2.08
C PHE A 68 -4.99 8.44 -1.98
#